data_AF-A0A117LU72-F1
#
_entry.id   AF-A0A117LU72-F1
#
_cell.length_a   1.000
_cell.length_b   1.000
_cell.length_c   1.000
_cell.angle_alpha   90.00
_cell.angle_beta   90.00
_cell.angle_gamma   90.00
#
_symmetry.space_group_name_H-M   'P 1'
#
loop_
_entity.id
_entity.type
_entity.pdbx_description
1 polymer ?
#
loop_
_entity_poly.entity_id
_entity_poly.type
_entity_poly.pdbx_seq_one_letter_code
_entity_poly.pdbx_strand_id
1 'polypeptide(L)'
;VIGDSMDVLVAGATSVSDMQASGITEPEELNIPKGIIRYDLVTFDHAALSKQVQSVLPLRIHGKEYQAELHRMDFEQIDDGIDSYEGTIAGVDGSDVLLTTGKNVLVGSVTLGNETFWITPVESRARAEKETSPLHVIYSSQDIENPDRSVVIDYGTLTPPEGYTSTDGSEGLESSTIGLRDQYATVTLLVVTDNQFYQDQSNWKAVAQDIVAEANRQFDRDDIMVALSVMAYTDSRRTQLSSQSDILSNPVAAFERVYPNSDLDLWASDLALYVGGYDADGSAQGLSYGYYPANHRHAWAQMVPDDLWYQGTTHGRRCVSIHELGHLFDTGHQDLDQNRTTPSYRRACQWFDPLPKISVTYSFFNEAMSTTEFSSDNYHGDADHDNARRIRETKWTVANYHS
;
A
#
# COMPACT_ATOMS: atom_id res chain seq x y z
N VAL A 1 -20.59 -2.12 -11.07
CA VAL A 1 -20.50 -3.46 -11.72
C VAL A 1 -19.23 -3.52 -12.53
N ILE A 2 -18.49 -4.62 -12.44
CA ILE A 2 -17.19 -4.84 -13.08
C ILE A 2 -17.30 -6.09 -13.93
N GLY A 3 -17.10 -5.94 -15.24
CA GLY A 3 -17.26 -7.04 -16.16
C GLY A 3 -18.71 -7.53 -16.29
N ASP A 4 -18.85 -8.59 -17.07
CA ASP A 4 -20.08 -9.41 -17.12
C ASP A 4 -20.01 -10.59 -16.12
N SER A 5 -18.96 -10.63 -15.30
CA SER A 5 -18.59 -11.74 -14.40
C SER A 5 -18.87 -11.45 -12.93
N MET A 6 -19.66 -10.42 -12.64
CA MET A 6 -19.93 -9.95 -11.28
C MET A 6 -21.40 -10.12 -10.94
N ASP A 7 -21.66 -10.80 -9.82
CA ASP A 7 -22.98 -10.94 -9.23
C ASP A 7 -23.11 -10.05 -7.99
N VAL A 8 -24.14 -9.21 -7.96
CA VAL A 8 -24.47 -8.38 -6.78
C VAL A 8 -25.44 -9.16 -5.90
N LEU A 9 -24.99 -9.55 -4.71
CA LEU A 9 -25.79 -10.28 -3.73
C LEU A 9 -26.62 -9.32 -2.88
N VAL A 10 -26.02 -8.20 -2.48
CA VAL A 10 -26.66 -7.14 -1.70
C VAL A 10 -26.23 -5.79 -2.26
N ALA A 11 -27.18 -4.94 -2.63
CA ALA A 11 -26.90 -3.60 -3.11
C ALA A 11 -27.10 -2.57 -1.99
N GLY A 12 -26.10 -1.73 -1.73
CA GLY A 12 -26.17 -0.65 -0.75
C GLY A 12 -26.45 -1.10 0.67
N ALA A 13 -25.84 -2.20 1.10
CA ALA A 13 -25.87 -2.66 2.48
C ALA A 13 -25.32 -1.58 3.41
N THR A 14 -25.97 -1.39 4.55
CA THR A 14 -25.58 -0.44 5.60
C THR A 14 -25.42 -1.11 6.97
N SER A 15 -25.76 -2.39 7.06
CA SER A 15 -25.74 -3.14 8.30
C SER A 15 -25.57 -4.64 8.07
N VAL A 16 -25.14 -5.35 9.13
CA VAL A 16 -25.11 -6.82 9.17
C VAL A 16 -26.48 -7.44 8.88
N SER A 17 -27.56 -6.78 9.30
CA SER A 17 -28.93 -7.26 9.08
C SER A 17 -29.30 -7.30 7.59
N ASP A 18 -28.77 -6.39 6.77
CA ASP A 18 -29.01 -6.39 5.32
C ASP A 18 -28.41 -7.64 4.68
N MET A 19 -27.23 -8.07 5.14
CA MET A 19 -26.57 -9.29 4.66
C MET A 19 -27.28 -10.56 5.13
N GLN A 20 -27.73 -10.60 6.39
CA GLN A 20 -28.51 -11.73 6.93
C GLN A 20 -29.83 -11.91 6.17
N ALA A 21 -30.52 -10.83 5.83
CA ALA A 21 -31.76 -10.86 5.06
C ALA A 21 -31.58 -11.45 3.66
N SER A 22 -30.38 -11.31 3.08
CA SER A 22 -30.00 -11.89 1.78
C SER A 22 -29.42 -13.30 1.87
N GLY A 23 -29.41 -13.91 3.06
CA GLY A 23 -29.00 -15.30 3.27
C GLY A 23 -27.49 -15.52 3.43
N ILE A 24 -26.72 -14.45 3.66
CA ILE A 24 -25.28 -14.56 3.97
C ILE A 24 -25.14 -15.18 5.36
N THR A 25 -24.35 -16.25 5.46
CA THR A 25 -24.04 -16.93 6.72
C THR A 25 -22.96 -16.19 7.48
N GLU A 26 -23.12 -16.11 8.81
CA GLU A 26 -22.15 -15.49 9.75
C GLU A 26 -21.58 -14.15 9.23
N PRO A 27 -22.42 -13.19 8.82
CA PRO A 27 -21.95 -11.92 8.24
C PRO A 27 -21.15 -11.06 9.23
N GLU A 28 -21.31 -11.29 10.53
CA GLU A 28 -20.51 -10.69 11.60
C GLU A 28 -19.03 -11.15 11.60
N GLU A 29 -18.71 -12.25 10.93
CA GLU A 29 -17.34 -12.75 10.77
C GLU A 29 -16.63 -12.19 9.53
N LEU A 30 -17.30 -11.33 8.75
CA LEU A 30 -16.68 -10.68 7.60
C LEU A 30 -15.77 -9.52 8.04
N ASN A 31 -14.57 -9.49 7.46
CA ASN A 31 -13.53 -8.48 7.71
C ASN A 31 -13.78 -7.19 6.91
N ILE A 32 -14.97 -6.60 7.08
CA ILE A 32 -15.32 -5.32 6.47
C ILE A 32 -14.66 -4.19 7.29
N PRO A 33 -13.86 -3.31 6.68
CA PRO A 33 -13.28 -2.17 7.39
C PRO A 33 -14.32 -1.32 8.13
N LYS A 34 -14.06 -1.01 9.41
CA LYS A 34 -15.03 -0.43 10.35
C LYS A 34 -15.65 0.90 9.87
N GLY A 35 -14.90 1.70 9.12
CA GLY A 35 -15.33 3.02 8.65
C GLY A 35 -16.28 3.00 7.45
N ILE A 36 -16.53 1.84 6.83
CA ILE A 36 -17.39 1.78 5.64
C ILE A 36 -18.85 1.75 6.07
N ILE A 37 -19.59 2.82 5.74
CA ILE A 37 -21.00 2.98 6.14
C ILE A 37 -22.00 2.44 5.12
N ARG A 38 -21.56 2.25 3.86
CA ARG A 38 -22.37 1.71 2.78
C ARG A 38 -21.51 0.96 1.76
N TYR A 39 -21.99 -0.19 1.30
CA TYR A 39 -21.27 -1.01 0.32
C TYR A 39 -22.22 -1.94 -0.44
N ASP A 40 -21.79 -2.38 -1.62
CA ASP A 40 -22.37 -3.53 -2.32
C ASP A 40 -21.61 -4.79 -1.90
N LEU A 41 -22.32 -5.89 -1.59
CA LEU A 41 -21.75 -7.21 -1.36
C LEU A 41 -21.89 -8.06 -2.62
N VAL A 42 -20.78 -8.61 -3.10
CA VAL A 42 -20.67 -9.12 -4.47
C VAL A 42 -19.80 -10.37 -4.53
N THR A 43 -19.95 -11.12 -5.61
CA THR A 43 -19.08 -12.26 -5.96
C THR A 43 -18.65 -12.16 -7.42
N PHE A 44 -17.56 -12.83 -7.76
CA PHE A 44 -17.06 -12.85 -9.14
C PHE A 44 -16.90 -14.28 -9.67
N ASP A 45 -17.18 -14.45 -10.96
CA ASP A 45 -16.57 -15.51 -11.78
C ASP A 45 -15.15 -15.05 -12.14
N HIS A 46 -14.19 -15.43 -11.30
CA HIS A 46 -12.79 -15.04 -11.48
C HIS A 46 -12.18 -15.56 -12.78
N ALA A 47 -12.61 -16.72 -13.27
CA ALA A 47 -12.09 -17.27 -14.53
C ALA A 47 -12.57 -16.45 -15.74
N ALA A 48 -13.80 -15.96 -15.72
CA ALA A 48 -14.30 -15.02 -16.71
C ALA A 48 -13.65 -13.64 -16.57
N LEU A 49 -13.56 -13.13 -15.33
CA LEU A 49 -12.96 -11.83 -15.02
C LEU A 49 -11.50 -11.76 -15.49
N SER A 50 -10.66 -12.75 -15.17
CA SER A 50 -9.25 -12.78 -15.58
C SER A 50 -9.06 -12.73 -17.10
N LYS A 51 -10.03 -13.20 -17.89
CA LYS A 51 -10.00 -13.05 -19.35
C LYS A 51 -10.41 -11.65 -19.80
N GLN A 52 -11.37 -11.03 -19.11
CA GLN A 52 -11.86 -9.70 -19.45
C GLN A 52 -10.83 -8.62 -19.15
N VAL A 53 -10.13 -8.70 -18.01
CA VAL A 53 -9.08 -7.74 -17.62
C VAL A 53 -7.87 -7.72 -18.57
N GLN A 54 -7.62 -8.81 -19.29
CA GLN A 54 -6.58 -8.88 -20.34
C GLN A 54 -7.00 -8.20 -21.66
N SER A 55 -8.21 -7.65 -21.71
CA SER A 55 -8.79 -7.02 -22.90
C SER A 55 -9.36 -5.65 -22.56
N VAL A 56 -10.56 -5.33 -23.05
CA VAL A 56 -11.31 -4.15 -22.61
C VAL A 56 -12.30 -4.60 -21.55
N LEU A 57 -12.21 -4.02 -20.36
CA LEU A 57 -13.07 -4.38 -19.23
C LEU A 57 -14.32 -3.49 -19.20
N PRO A 58 -15.53 -4.03 -19.39
CA PRO A 58 -16.74 -3.23 -19.27
C PRO A 58 -16.99 -2.88 -17.80
N LEU A 59 -17.33 -1.62 -17.55
CA LEU A 59 -17.66 -1.11 -16.23
C LEU A 59 -19.04 -0.47 -16.26
N ARG A 60 -19.81 -0.62 -15.19
CA ARG A 60 -21.04 0.15 -14.97
C ARG A 60 -20.99 0.87 -13.63
N ILE A 61 -20.89 2.19 -13.70
CA ILE A 61 -20.77 3.10 -12.55
C ILE A 61 -21.97 4.05 -12.59
N HIS A 62 -22.71 4.14 -11.48
CA HIS A 62 -23.93 4.95 -11.39
C HIS A 62 -24.94 4.69 -12.53
N GLY A 63 -25.05 3.42 -12.96
CA GLY A 63 -25.93 3.00 -14.06
C GLY A 63 -25.46 3.35 -15.47
N LYS A 64 -24.33 4.08 -15.62
CA LYS A 64 -23.73 4.40 -16.91
C LYS A 64 -22.62 3.42 -17.27
N GLU A 65 -22.58 3.01 -18.53
CA GLU A 65 -21.57 2.11 -19.07
C GLU A 65 -20.29 2.84 -19.45
N TYR A 66 -19.17 2.19 -19.17
CA TYR A 66 -17.82 2.62 -19.41
C TYR A 66 -16.99 1.43 -19.87
N GLN A 67 -15.81 1.72 -20.44
CA GLN A 67 -14.84 0.71 -20.85
C GLN A 67 -13.49 1.11 -20.26
N ALA A 68 -12.89 0.21 -19.50
CA ALA A 68 -11.52 0.39 -19.00
C ALA A 68 -10.53 -0.27 -19.97
N GLU A 69 -9.50 0.48 -20.32
CA GLU A 69 -8.35 0.02 -21.07
C GLU A 69 -7.23 -0.25 -20.07
N LEU A 70 -6.83 -1.51 -19.96
CA LEU A 70 -5.90 -1.98 -18.94
C LEU A 70 -4.67 -2.61 -19.58
N HIS A 71 -3.52 -2.42 -18.95
CA HIS A 71 -2.30 -3.16 -19.24
C HIS A 71 -1.79 -3.85 -17.98
N ARG A 72 -1.23 -5.04 -18.18
CA ARG A 72 -0.59 -5.79 -17.09
C ARG A 72 0.67 -5.04 -16.65
N MET A 73 0.86 -4.92 -15.35
CA MET A 73 2.08 -4.40 -14.75
C MET A 73 3.12 -5.52 -14.63
N ASP A 74 4.40 -5.18 -14.82
CA ASP A 74 5.52 -6.13 -14.80
C ASP A 74 6.57 -5.69 -13.77
N PHE A 75 6.24 -5.88 -12.48
CA PHE A 75 7.08 -5.44 -11.35
C PHE A 75 7.50 -6.60 -10.43
N GLU A 76 7.32 -7.85 -10.84
CA GLU A 76 7.68 -9.00 -10.02
C GLU A 76 8.22 -10.14 -10.87
N GLN A 77 9.17 -10.91 -10.31
CA GLN A 77 9.73 -12.09 -10.97
C GLN A 77 9.09 -13.38 -10.44
N ILE A 78 7.80 -13.30 -10.11
CA ILE A 78 7.05 -14.35 -9.44
C ILE A 78 5.90 -14.77 -10.35
N ASP A 79 5.71 -16.08 -10.52
CA ASP A 79 4.50 -16.63 -11.13
C ASP A 79 3.72 -17.39 -10.05
N ASP A 80 2.91 -16.65 -9.28
CA ASP A 80 2.00 -17.22 -8.29
C ASP A 80 0.52 -17.16 -8.72
N GLY A 81 0.28 -16.82 -9.99
CA GLY A 81 -1.04 -16.70 -10.60
C GLY A 81 -1.85 -15.50 -10.10
N ILE A 82 -1.17 -14.47 -9.59
CA ILE A 82 -1.75 -13.17 -9.26
C ILE A 82 -1.11 -12.13 -10.18
N ASP A 83 -1.94 -11.31 -10.81
CA ASP A 83 -1.49 -10.29 -11.76
C ASP A 83 -2.14 -8.95 -11.41
N SER A 84 -1.37 -7.86 -11.54
CA SER A 84 -1.86 -6.49 -11.41
C SER A 84 -1.98 -5.81 -12.76
N TYR A 85 -3.03 -5.02 -12.92
CA TYR A 85 -3.37 -4.29 -14.13
C TYR A 85 -3.69 -2.85 -13.77
N GLU A 86 -3.11 -1.91 -14.50
CA GLU A 86 -3.44 -0.50 -14.37
C GLU A 86 -3.97 0.06 -15.69
N GLY A 87 -4.64 1.21 -15.63
CA GLY A 87 -5.10 1.88 -16.83
C GLY A 87 -6.13 2.97 -16.55
N THR A 88 -6.94 3.27 -17.56
CA THR A 88 -7.90 4.39 -17.51
C THR A 88 -9.22 4.01 -18.16
N ILE A 89 -10.26 4.83 -17.94
CA ILE A 89 -11.55 4.70 -18.61
C ILE A 89 -11.50 5.47 -19.92
N ALA A 90 -11.79 4.77 -21.03
CA ALA A 90 -11.75 5.33 -22.37
C ALA A 90 -12.62 6.59 -22.51
N GLY A 91 -11.99 7.69 -22.93
CA GLY A 91 -12.66 8.99 -23.14
C GLY A 91 -13.05 9.73 -21.86
N VAL A 92 -12.50 9.35 -20.71
CA VAL A 92 -12.71 10.05 -19.43
C VAL A 92 -11.38 10.52 -18.85
N ASP A 93 -11.10 11.81 -19.00
CA ASP A 93 -9.90 12.45 -18.46
C ASP A 93 -9.86 12.35 -16.93
N GLY A 94 -8.67 12.05 -16.38
CA GLY A 94 -8.46 11.93 -14.94
C GLY A 94 -9.11 10.69 -14.31
N SER A 95 -9.61 9.75 -15.12
CA SER A 95 -10.01 8.43 -14.62
C SER A 95 -8.79 7.55 -14.34
N ASP A 96 -8.97 6.63 -13.41
CA ASP A 96 -7.89 5.78 -12.94
C ASP A 96 -8.42 4.39 -12.61
N VAL A 97 -7.71 3.34 -13.03
CA VAL A 97 -8.09 1.95 -12.71
C VAL A 97 -6.84 1.19 -12.29
N LEU A 98 -6.93 0.50 -11.15
CA LEU A 98 -5.91 -0.43 -10.67
C LEU A 98 -6.61 -1.68 -10.15
N LEU A 99 -6.31 -2.84 -10.72
CA LEU A 99 -6.92 -4.12 -10.36
C LEU A 99 -5.85 -5.20 -10.19
N THR A 100 -5.86 -5.88 -9.05
CA THR A 100 -5.08 -7.08 -8.79
C THR A 100 -6.01 -8.29 -8.77
N THR A 101 -5.76 -9.24 -9.68
CA THR A 101 -6.61 -10.42 -9.87
C THR A 101 -5.83 -11.69 -9.62
N GLY A 102 -6.47 -12.69 -9.02
CA GLY A 102 -5.93 -14.04 -8.91
C GLY A 102 -7.04 -15.08 -8.98
N LYS A 103 -6.71 -16.35 -8.73
CA LYS A 103 -7.63 -17.48 -8.91
C LYS A 103 -9.03 -17.26 -8.32
N ASN A 104 -9.13 -16.75 -7.09
CA ASN A 104 -10.38 -16.51 -6.37
C ASN A 104 -10.39 -15.13 -5.67
N VAL A 105 -9.72 -14.13 -6.25
CA VAL A 105 -9.62 -12.80 -5.62
C VAL A 105 -9.58 -11.69 -6.65
N LEU A 106 -10.24 -10.58 -6.30
CA LEU A 106 -10.11 -9.27 -6.94
C LEU A 106 -9.89 -8.25 -5.82
N VAL A 107 -8.86 -7.44 -5.94
CA VAL A 107 -8.61 -6.26 -5.11
C VAL A 107 -8.36 -5.10 -6.06
N GLY A 108 -8.76 -3.89 -5.70
CA GLY A 108 -8.41 -2.74 -6.55
C GLY A 108 -9.25 -1.50 -6.31
N SER A 109 -9.11 -0.58 -7.25
CA SER A 109 -9.76 0.71 -7.25
C SER A 109 -10.14 1.16 -8.66
N VAL A 110 -11.26 1.87 -8.76
CA VAL A 110 -11.68 2.60 -9.97
C VAL A 110 -12.00 4.03 -9.57
N THR A 111 -11.29 5.01 -10.09
CA THR A 111 -11.57 6.43 -9.87
C THR A 111 -12.25 7.04 -11.09
N LEU A 112 -13.35 7.75 -10.82
CA LEU A 112 -14.12 8.49 -11.81
C LEU A 112 -14.38 9.90 -11.29
N GLY A 113 -13.63 10.89 -11.79
CA GLY A 113 -13.68 12.25 -11.24
C GLY A 113 -13.13 12.28 -9.82
N ASN A 114 -13.94 12.77 -8.86
CA ASN A 114 -13.54 12.90 -7.45
C ASN A 114 -14.01 11.73 -6.57
N GLU A 115 -14.43 10.63 -7.18
CA GLU A 115 -14.96 9.45 -6.50
C GLU A 115 -14.13 8.23 -6.85
N THR A 116 -13.67 7.51 -5.82
CA THR A 116 -12.93 6.25 -5.98
C THR A 116 -13.77 5.13 -5.41
N PHE A 117 -13.97 4.08 -6.21
CA PHE A 117 -14.65 2.85 -5.82
C PHE A 117 -13.59 1.81 -5.49
N TRP A 118 -13.58 1.34 -4.25
CA TRP A 118 -12.68 0.32 -3.75
C TRP A 118 -13.32 -1.06 -3.84
N ILE A 119 -12.52 -2.08 -4.18
CA ILE A 119 -12.94 -3.47 -4.23
C ILE A 119 -12.07 -4.24 -3.23
N THR A 120 -12.70 -4.87 -2.24
CA THR A 120 -11.97 -5.51 -1.13
C THR A 120 -12.55 -6.89 -0.83
N PRO A 121 -11.71 -7.95 -0.75
CA PRO A 121 -12.14 -9.25 -0.23
C PRO A 121 -12.41 -9.15 1.27
N VAL A 122 -13.50 -9.76 1.74
CA VAL A 122 -13.95 -9.59 3.14
C VAL A 122 -14.07 -10.88 3.92
N GLU A 123 -13.75 -12.02 3.31
CA GLU A 123 -13.75 -13.29 4.03
C GLU A 123 -12.38 -13.58 4.65
N SER A 124 -12.39 -14.18 5.83
CA SER A 124 -11.18 -14.82 6.36
C SER A 124 -10.68 -15.89 5.39
N ARG A 125 -9.39 -16.19 5.44
CA ARG A 125 -8.78 -17.21 4.61
C ARG A 125 -9.49 -18.56 4.73
N ALA A 126 -9.81 -18.96 5.96
CA ALA A 126 -10.46 -20.24 6.24
C ALA A 126 -11.86 -20.36 5.64
N ARG A 127 -12.55 -19.23 5.44
CA ARG A 127 -13.86 -19.17 4.77
C ARG A 127 -13.68 -19.16 3.25
N ALA A 128 -12.83 -18.28 2.73
CA ALA A 128 -12.55 -18.17 1.31
C ALA A 128 -12.01 -19.46 0.67
N GLU A 129 -11.21 -20.26 1.39
CA GLU A 129 -10.67 -21.54 0.89
C GLU A 129 -11.75 -22.63 0.68
N LYS A 130 -12.94 -22.47 1.28
CA LYS A 130 -14.08 -23.39 1.11
C LYS A 130 -14.98 -23.00 -0.06
N GLU A 131 -14.87 -21.76 -0.54
CA GLU A 131 -15.77 -21.17 -1.52
C GLU A 131 -15.10 -21.08 -2.91
N THR A 132 -15.93 -21.19 -3.94
CA THR A 132 -15.47 -21.04 -5.33
C THR A 132 -15.49 -19.58 -5.81
N SER A 133 -16.34 -18.77 -5.19
CA SER A 133 -16.44 -17.33 -5.42
C SER A 133 -16.54 -16.62 -4.07
N PRO A 134 -15.38 -16.32 -3.43
CA PRO A 134 -15.34 -15.60 -2.16
C PRO A 134 -16.05 -14.24 -2.24
N LEU A 135 -16.49 -13.74 -1.09
CA LEU A 135 -17.20 -12.46 -1.00
C LEU A 135 -16.25 -11.27 -1.09
N HIS A 136 -16.70 -10.25 -1.82
CA HIS A 136 -16.08 -8.93 -1.89
C HIS A 136 -17.09 -7.86 -1.52
N VAL A 137 -16.59 -6.73 -1.04
CA VAL A 137 -17.35 -5.48 -0.97
C VAL A 137 -16.85 -4.51 -2.00
N ILE A 138 -17.77 -3.74 -2.58
CA ILE A 138 -17.47 -2.54 -3.36
C ILE A 138 -18.05 -1.33 -2.64
N TYR A 139 -17.21 -0.34 -2.35
CA TYR A 139 -17.63 0.88 -1.64
C TYR A 139 -17.00 2.13 -2.24
N SER A 140 -17.72 3.25 -2.12
CA SER A 140 -17.25 4.56 -2.59
C SER A 140 -16.37 5.23 -1.53
N SER A 141 -15.43 6.06 -1.96
CA SER A 141 -14.72 7.02 -1.10
C SER A 141 -15.67 7.99 -0.39
N GLN A 142 -16.91 8.15 -0.87
CA GLN A 142 -17.96 8.94 -0.24
C GLN A 142 -18.75 8.17 0.82
N ASP A 143 -18.64 6.84 0.85
CA ASP A 143 -19.33 5.93 1.78
C ASP A 143 -18.42 5.48 2.93
N ILE A 144 -17.44 6.34 3.29
CA ILE A 144 -16.55 6.13 4.43
C ILE A 144 -16.84 7.20 5.48
N GLU A 145 -17.08 6.77 6.72
CA GLU A 145 -17.11 7.66 7.88
C GLU A 145 -15.72 8.26 8.06
N ASN A 146 -15.62 9.56 7.79
CA ASN A 146 -14.37 10.29 8.00
C ASN A 146 -14.25 10.64 9.47
N PRO A 147 -13.24 10.10 10.19
CA PRO A 147 -13.03 10.52 11.56
C PRO A 147 -12.70 12.01 11.61
N ASP A 148 -13.25 12.71 12.61
CA ASP A 148 -13.00 14.16 12.84
C ASP A 148 -11.51 14.47 13.09
N ARG A 149 -10.70 13.45 13.36
CA ARG A 149 -9.28 13.55 13.67
C ARG A 149 -8.45 12.70 12.73
N SER A 150 -7.29 13.23 12.35
CA SER A 150 -6.25 12.46 11.68
C SER A 150 -5.55 11.52 12.66
N VAL A 151 -5.09 10.39 12.14
CA VAL A 151 -4.27 9.42 12.89
C VAL A 151 -2.80 9.60 12.52
N VAL A 152 -1.88 9.46 13.47
CA VAL A 152 -0.45 9.64 13.22
C VAL A 152 0.06 8.43 12.44
N ILE A 153 0.71 8.61 11.29
CA ILE A 153 1.33 7.46 10.63
C ILE A 153 2.55 7.05 11.45
N ASP A 154 3.46 7.99 11.68
CA ASP A 154 4.66 7.82 12.47
C ASP A 154 5.14 9.19 13.03
N TYR A 155 6.18 9.16 13.86
CA TYR A 155 6.80 10.37 14.42
C TYR A 155 8.13 10.72 13.72
N GLY A 156 8.36 10.14 12.54
CA GLY A 156 9.60 10.16 11.79
C GLY A 156 10.41 8.89 12.00
N THR A 157 11.50 8.78 11.25
CA THR A 157 12.37 7.59 11.22
C THR A 157 12.93 7.25 12.59
N LEU A 158 12.83 5.98 12.99
CA LEU A 158 13.33 5.52 14.29
C LEU A 158 14.86 5.62 14.38
N THR A 159 15.36 5.99 15.56
CA THR A 159 16.80 5.90 15.85
C THR A 159 17.17 4.44 16.13
N PRO A 160 18.24 3.90 15.49
CA PRO A 160 18.65 2.52 15.73
C PRO A 160 19.12 2.28 17.18
N PRO A 161 18.99 1.03 17.68
CA PRO A 161 19.45 0.67 19.02
C PRO A 161 20.98 0.80 19.19
N GLU A 162 21.45 1.04 20.42
CA GLU A 162 22.88 1.11 20.75
C GLU A 162 23.63 -0.17 20.30
N GLY A 163 24.70 0.00 19.53
CA GLY A 163 25.54 -1.10 19.04
C GLY A 163 25.34 -1.51 17.58
N TYR A 164 24.40 -0.87 16.86
CA TYR A 164 24.32 -1.02 15.40
C TYR A 164 25.56 -0.39 14.76
N THR A 165 26.36 -1.20 14.06
CA THR A 165 27.48 -0.69 13.27
C THR A 165 26.95 -0.32 11.90
N SER A 166 26.90 0.99 11.62
CA SER A 166 26.72 1.48 10.26
C SER A 166 27.83 0.84 9.42
N THR A 167 27.47 0.10 8.38
CA THR A 167 28.43 -0.25 7.34
C THR A 167 28.80 1.06 6.66
N ASP A 168 29.95 1.62 7.05
CA ASP A 168 30.57 2.81 6.46
C ASP A 168 30.45 2.76 4.92
N GLY A 169 29.53 3.53 4.34
CA GLY A 169 29.28 3.40 2.91
C GLY A 169 28.28 4.35 2.24
N SER A 170 27.86 5.49 2.81
CA SER A 170 26.82 6.32 2.15
C SER A 170 27.26 7.67 1.58
N GLU A 171 28.18 8.42 2.20
CA GLU A 171 28.51 9.77 1.68
C GLU A 171 29.27 9.74 0.33
N GLY A 172 30.04 8.68 0.06
CA GLY A 172 30.80 8.52 -1.19
C GLY A 172 29.96 8.06 -2.39
N LEU A 173 28.86 7.34 -2.17
CA LEU A 173 28.00 6.84 -3.25
C LEU A 173 27.12 7.95 -3.82
N GLU A 174 26.54 8.83 -2.99
CA GLU A 174 25.68 9.92 -3.46
C GLU A 174 26.40 10.89 -4.41
N SER A 175 27.71 11.11 -4.24
CA SER A 175 28.51 11.96 -5.14
C SER A 175 28.91 11.27 -6.46
N SER A 176 28.98 9.94 -6.50
CA SER A 176 29.41 9.17 -7.68
C SER A 176 28.26 8.82 -8.63
N THR A 177 27.01 8.96 -8.18
CA THR A 177 25.78 8.63 -8.93
C THR A 177 25.11 9.84 -9.59
N ILE A 178 25.72 11.05 -9.53
CA ILE A 178 25.16 12.28 -10.13
C ILE A 178 24.87 12.11 -11.63
N GLY A 179 25.69 11.35 -12.35
CA GLY A 179 25.48 11.05 -13.79
C GLY A 179 24.39 10.02 -14.09
N LEU A 180 23.77 9.41 -13.08
CA LEU A 180 22.75 8.36 -13.21
C LEU A 180 21.35 8.85 -12.76
N ARG A 181 21.18 10.12 -12.40
CA ARG A 181 19.91 10.66 -11.88
C ARG A 181 18.76 10.54 -12.88
N ASP A 182 19.06 10.65 -14.18
CA ASP A 182 18.09 10.56 -15.28
C ASP A 182 17.91 9.11 -15.78
N GLN A 183 18.33 8.10 -15.01
CA GLN A 183 18.17 6.68 -15.33
C GLN A 183 17.27 5.99 -14.31
N TYR A 184 16.53 4.98 -14.77
CA TYR A 184 15.76 4.11 -13.89
C TYR A 184 16.68 3.30 -12.99
N ALA A 185 16.32 3.22 -11.70
CA ALA A 185 16.90 2.27 -10.76
C ALA A 185 15.85 1.21 -10.44
N THR A 186 16.25 -0.07 -10.50
CA THR A 186 15.43 -1.16 -9.99
C THR A 186 15.79 -1.38 -8.52
N VAL A 187 14.81 -1.30 -7.64
CA VAL A 187 14.96 -1.58 -6.22
C VAL A 187 14.18 -2.84 -5.90
N THR A 188 14.85 -3.87 -5.39
CA THR A 188 14.20 -5.16 -5.15
C THR A 188 13.55 -5.21 -3.77
N LEU A 189 12.37 -5.83 -3.68
CA LEU A 189 11.53 -5.83 -2.47
C LEU A 189 11.18 -7.24 -1.99
N LEU A 190 11.39 -7.48 -0.70
CA LEU A 190 10.83 -8.62 0.03
C LEU A 190 9.56 -8.20 0.77
N VAL A 191 8.43 -8.84 0.50
CA VAL A 191 7.18 -8.55 1.21
C VAL A 191 6.83 -9.71 2.14
N VAL A 192 6.59 -9.41 3.41
CA VAL A 192 6.29 -10.42 4.44
C VAL A 192 5.02 -10.08 5.21
N THR A 193 4.48 -11.09 5.88
CA THR A 193 3.29 -10.96 6.74
C THR A 193 3.45 -11.71 8.04
N ASP A 194 2.68 -11.32 9.06
CA ASP A 194 2.43 -12.11 10.26
C ASP A 194 1.27 -13.09 10.08
N ASN A 195 0.95 -13.84 11.14
CA ASN A 195 -0.12 -14.82 11.11
C ASN A 195 -1.52 -14.20 11.17
N GLN A 196 -1.70 -13.02 11.76
CA GLN A 196 -3.02 -12.38 11.85
C GLN A 196 -3.47 -11.95 10.45
N PHE A 197 -2.66 -11.18 9.74
CA PHE A 197 -3.02 -10.73 8.39
C PHE A 197 -3.13 -11.90 7.41
N TYR A 198 -2.26 -12.91 7.54
CA TYR A 198 -2.34 -14.13 6.74
C TYR A 198 -3.70 -14.84 6.86
N GLN A 199 -4.25 -14.91 8.08
CA GLN A 199 -5.53 -15.60 8.35
C GLN A 199 -6.74 -14.73 8.02
N ASP A 200 -6.64 -13.42 8.26
CA ASP A 200 -7.76 -12.50 8.08
C ASP A 200 -8.04 -12.19 6.61
N GLN A 201 -7.01 -12.21 5.76
CA GLN A 201 -7.20 -11.95 4.34
C GLN A 201 -7.49 -13.23 3.57
N SER A 202 -8.56 -13.21 2.75
CA SER A 202 -8.88 -14.30 1.81
C SER A 202 -7.66 -14.70 0.98
N ASN A 203 -6.90 -13.70 0.51
CA ASN A 203 -5.61 -13.86 -0.12
C ASN A 203 -4.71 -12.67 0.22
N TRP A 204 -3.89 -12.81 1.27
CA TRP A 204 -2.99 -11.75 1.74
C TRP A 204 -2.02 -11.25 0.65
N LYS A 205 -1.57 -12.14 -0.25
CA LYS A 205 -0.64 -11.78 -1.32
C LYS A 205 -1.25 -10.82 -2.32
N ALA A 206 -2.50 -11.06 -2.73
CA ALA A 206 -3.20 -10.17 -3.65
C ALA A 206 -3.40 -8.77 -3.05
N VAL A 207 -3.67 -8.69 -1.74
CA VAL A 207 -3.78 -7.40 -1.04
C VAL A 207 -2.41 -6.71 -0.94
N ALA A 208 -1.35 -7.46 -0.64
CA ALA A 208 0.00 -6.92 -0.61
C ALA A 208 0.49 -6.46 -2.00
N GLN A 209 0.16 -7.20 -3.04
CA GLN A 209 0.50 -6.87 -4.42
C GLN A 209 -0.28 -5.65 -4.92
N ASP A 210 -1.55 -5.48 -4.52
CA ASP A 210 -2.31 -4.24 -4.77
C ASP A 210 -1.63 -3.00 -4.16
N ILE A 211 -1.09 -3.13 -2.95
CA ILE A 211 -0.31 -2.07 -2.29
C ILE A 211 0.98 -1.76 -3.06
N VAL A 212 1.74 -2.79 -3.46
CA VAL A 212 2.99 -2.60 -4.22
C VAL A 212 2.72 -2.08 -5.63
N ALA A 213 1.61 -2.47 -6.24
CA ALA A 213 1.19 -1.94 -7.53
C ALA A 213 0.96 -0.42 -7.41
N GLU A 214 0.16 0.03 -6.44
CA GLU A 214 -0.02 1.47 -6.18
C GLU A 214 1.31 2.17 -5.87
N ALA A 215 2.19 1.54 -5.08
CA ALA A 215 3.51 2.08 -4.80
C ALA A 215 4.32 2.29 -6.10
N ASN A 216 4.36 1.30 -6.99
CA ASN A 216 5.03 1.41 -8.29
C ASN A 216 4.49 2.58 -9.11
N ARG A 217 3.18 2.85 -9.11
CA ARG A 217 2.62 4.00 -9.84
C ARG A 217 3.16 5.35 -9.36
N GLN A 218 3.61 5.40 -8.11
CA GLN A 218 4.24 6.60 -7.54
C GLN A 218 5.75 6.58 -7.74
N PHE A 219 6.42 5.46 -7.50
CA PHE A 219 7.88 5.37 -7.65
C PHE A 219 8.35 5.40 -9.12
N ASP A 220 7.55 4.92 -10.06
CA ASP A 220 7.88 4.77 -11.48
C ASP A 220 7.77 6.08 -12.29
N ARG A 221 7.22 7.15 -11.67
CA ARG A 221 7.02 8.46 -12.28
C ARG A 221 8.32 9.03 -12.86
N ASP A 222 8.21 9.78 -13.96
CA ASP A 222 9.34 10.37 -14.67
C ASP A 222 10.26 11.26 -13.81
N ASP A 223 9.74 11.86 -12.74
CA ASP A 223 10.53 12.70 -11.82
C ASP A 223 11.20 11.91 -10.68
N ILE A 224 10.87 10.62 -10.50
CA ILE A 224 11.45 9.71 -9.51
C ILE A 224 12.30 8.62 -10.19
N MET A 225 11.70 7.87 -11.11
CA MET A 225 12.27 6.80 -11.94
C MET A 225 12.84 5.64 -11.12
N VAL A 226 11.99 5.04 -10.27
CA VAL A 226 12.29 3.84 -9.49
C VAL A 226 11.29 2.74 -9.83
N ALA A 227 11.80 1.60 -10.27
CA ALA A 227 10.99 0.39 -10.44
C ALA A 227 11.13 -0.49 -9.20
N LEU A 228 10.07 -0.65 -8.41
CA LEU A 228 10.05 -1.55 -7.27
C LEU A 228 9.79 -2.98 -7.76
N SER A 229 10.81 -3.84 -7.71
CA SER A 229 10.74 -5.23 -8.20
C SER A 229 10.55 -6.21 -7.05
N VAL A 230 9.39 -6.85 -6.93
CA VAL A 230 9.15 -7.82 -5.86
C VAL A 230 9.86 -9.14 -6.14
N MET A 231 10.73 -9.52 -5.21
CA MET A 231 11.46 -10.80 -5.25
C MET A 231 10.64 -11.93 -4.65
N ALA A 232 9.86 -11.62 -3.62
CA ALA A 232 8.90 -12.56 -3.07
C ALA A 232 7.84 -11.93 -2.15
N TYR A 233 6.67 -12.57 -2.16
CA TYR A 233 5.72 -12.52 -1.05
C TYR A 233 5.88 -13.79 -0.21
N THR A 234 6.44 -13.65 1.00
CA THR A 234 6.70 -14.80 1.89
C THR A 234 6.01 -14.71 3.23
N ASP A 235 5.42 -15.82 3.61
CA ASP A 235 4.81 -16.05 4.92
C ASP A 235 5.53 -17.18 5.68
N SER A 236 6.72 -17.57 5.21
CA SER A 236 7.46 -18.76 5.66
C SER A 236 7.84 -18.75 7.13
N ARG A 237 8.03 -17.55 7.71
CA ARG A 237 8.33 -17.34 9.14
C ARG A 237 7.23 -16.56 9.86
N ARG A 238 6.00 -16.47 9.30
CA ARG A 238 4.89 -15.70 9.91
C ARG A 238 4.62 -16.09 11.37
N THR A 239 4.71 -17.38 11.71
CA THR A 239 4.48 -17.86 13.08
C THR A 239 5.62 -17.47 14.02
N GLN A 240 6.86 -17.46 13.53
CA GLN A 240 8.01 -16.98 14.28
C GLN A 240 7.91 -15.48 14.53
N LEU A 241 7.53 -14.70 13.51
CA LEU A 241 7.25 -13.27 13.64
C LEU A 241 6.15 -13.01 14.66
N SER A 242 5.01 -13.69 14.52
CA SER A 242 3.87 -13.57 15.45
C SER A 242 4.18 -13.97 16.89
N SER A 243 5.26 -14.71 17.12
CA SER A 243 5.69 -15.14 18.45
C SER A 243 6.68 -14.17 19.13
N GLN A 244 7.11 -13.10 18.44
CA GLN A 244 7.97 -12.08 19.05
C GLN A 244 7.22 -11.36 20.16
N SER A 245 7.84 -11.24 21.34
CA SER A 245 7.20 -10.69 22.55
C SER A 245 6.84 -9.20 22.45
N ASP A 246 7.46 -8.49 21.52
CA ASP A 246 7.34 -7.06 21.26
C ASP A 246 6.69 -6.79 19.89
N ILE A 247 6.06 -7.77 19.23
CA ILE A 247 5.42 -7.55 17.91
C ILE A 247 4.42 -6.39 17.92
N LEU A 248 3.73 -6.16 19.04
CA LEU A 248 2.77 -5.05 19.19
C LEU A 248 3.47 -3.73 19.53
N SER A 249 4.49 -3.74 20.39
CA SER A 249 5.12 -2.52 20.90
C SER A 249 6.31 -2.03 20.05
N ASN A 250 6.91 -2.91 19.25
CA ASN A 250 8.00 -2.60 18.34
C ASN A 250 8.00 -3.56 17.13
N PRO A 251 6.99 -3.46 16.25
CA PRO A 251 6.82 -4.39 15.13
C PRO A 251 8.01 -4.39 14.16
N VAL A 252 8.65 -3.24 13.93
CA VAL A 252 9.78 -3.16 12.99
C VAL A 252 11.05 -3.83 13.55
N ALA A 253 11.30 -3.73 14.87
CA ALA A 253 12.40 -4.47 15.51
C ALA A 253 12.12 -5.98 15.55
N ALA A 254 10.87 -6.38 15.79
CA ALA A 254 10.45 -7.77 15.72
C ALA A 254 10.65 -8.33 14.30
N PHE A 255 10.30 -7.54 13.29
CA PHE A 255 10.51 -7.86 11.88
C PHE A 255 11.99 -8.04 11.55
N GLU A 256 12.85 -7.06 11.88
CA GLU A 256 14.29 -7.13 11.59
C GLU A 256 14.95 -8.35 12.26
N ARG A 257 14.53 -8.73 13.47
CA ARG A 257 15.10 -9.93 14.12
C ARG A 257 14.72 -11.24 13.43
N VAL A 258 13.54 -11.32 12.82
CA VAL A 258 13.06 -12.54 12.14
C VAL A 258 13.50 -12.58 10.68
N TYR A 259 13.66 -11.42 10.06
CA TYR A 259 14.13 -11.21 8.69
C TYR A 259 15.29 -10.19 8.67
N PRO A 260 16.47 -10.52 9.22
CA PRO A 260 17.61 -9.60 9.25
C PRO A 260 18.14 -9.27 7.85
N ASN A 261 19.01 -8.26 7.73
CA ASN A 261 19.65 -7.89 6.46
C ASN A 261 20.25 -9.09 5.70
N SER A 262 20.80 -10.10 6.41
CA SER A 262 21.33 -11.31 5.78
C SER A 262 20.28 -12.16 5.04
N ASP A 263 19.01 -12.12 5.48
CA ASP A 263 17.91 -12.74 4.73
C ASP A 263 17.55 -11.92 3.49
N LEU A 264 17.55 -10.59 3.59
CA LEU A 264 17.33 -9.71 2.45
C LEU A 264 18.40 -9.96 1.37
N ASP A 265 19.67 -10.09 1.76
CA ASP A 265 20.77 -10.44 0.85
C ASP A 265 20.57 -11.83 0.22
N LEU A 266 20.13 -12.82 1.01
CA LEU A 266 19.82 -14.17 0.51
C LEU A 266 18.69 -14.17 -0.53
N TRP A 267 17.72 -13.25 -0.41
CA TRP A 267 16.58 -13.10 -1.31
C TRP A 267 16.81 -12.03 -2.38
N ALA A 268 18.05 -11.53 -2.49
CA ALA A 268 18.44 -10.47 -3.42
C ALA A 268 17.48 -9.26 -3.37
N SER A 269 17.10 -8.84 -2.16
CA SER A 269 16.11 -7.79 -1.90
C SER A 269 16.77 -6.58 -1.28
N ASP A 270 16.74 -5.41 -1.91
CA ASP A 270 17.24 -4.14 -1.35
C ASP A 270 16.47 -3.73 -0.09
N LEU A 271 15.14 -3.83 -0.14
CA LEU A 271 14.24 -3.42 0.92
C LEU A 271 13.31 -4.56 1.33
N ALA A 272 12.67 -4.39 2.48
CA ALA A 272 11.63 -5.29 2.95
C ALA A 272 10.46 -4.54 3.58
N LEU A 273 9.25 -4.96 3.22
CA LEU A 273 7.98 -4.44 3.73
C LEU A 273 7.26 -5.52 4.52
N TYR A 274 6.93 -5.22 5.77
CA TYR A 274 6.08 -6.04 6.61
C TYR A 274 4.66 -5.46 6.65
N VAL A 275 3.71 -6.19 6.05
CA VAL A 275 2.27 -5.90 6.14
C VAL A 275 1.70 -6.56 7.40
N GLY A 276 1.50 -5.77 8.46
CA GLY A 276 1.15 -6.26 9.80
C GLY A 276 -0.35 -6.33 10.07
N GLY A 277 -0.82 -7.48 10.52
CA GLY A 277 -2.21 -7.72 10.87
C GLY A 277 -2.54 -7.51 12.34
N TYR A 278 -1.54 -7.29 13.19
CA TYR A 278 -1.78 -6.92 14.57
C TYR A 278 -1.94 -5.40 14.72
N ASP A 279 -2.86 -5.00 15.60
CA ASP A 279 -2.97 -3.62 16.05
C ASP A 279 -1.81 -3.33 17.00
N ALA A 280 -0.91 -2.43 16.60
CA ALA A 280 0.27 -2.10 17.37
C ALA A 280 -0.09 -1.29 18.62
N ASP A 281 0.68 -1.47 19.69
CA ASP A 281 0.55 -0.65 20.88
C ASP A 281 0.98 0.79 20.53
N GLY A 282 0.09 1.76 20.78
CA GLY A 282 0.42 3.18 20.65
C GLY A 282 -0.52 3.92 19.72
N SER A 283 0.04 4.83 18.92
CA SER A 283 -0.74 5.75 18.08
C SER A 283 -0.17 5.91 16.67
N ALA A 284 0.85 5.13 16.32
CA ALA A 284 1.52 5.15 15.04
C ALA A 284 1.11 3.90 14.24
N GLN A 285 0.80 4.09 12.96
CA GLN A 285 0.32 3.06 12.05
C GLN A 285 1.41 2.55 11.12
N GLY A 286 2.55 3.23 11.04
CA GLY A 286 3.71 2.83 10.29
C GLY A 286 4.98 3.09 11.10
N LEU A 287 6.04 2.33 10.80
CA LEU A 287 7.36 2.53 11.38
C LEU A 287 8.43 2.09 10.37
N SER A 288 9.45 2.92 10.23
CA SER A 288 10.65 2.65 9.47
C SER A 288 11.88 3.16 10.24
N TYR A 289 12.99 2.43 10.14
CA TYR A 289 14.28 2.94 10.63
C TYR A 289 14.92 3.95 9.65
N GLY A 290 14.37 4.08 8.44
CA GLY A 290 14.75 5.09 7.45
C GLY A 290 16.13 4.93 6.81
N TYR A 291 16.43 5.82 5.87
CA TYR A 291 17.68 5.80 5.09
C TYR A 291 18.96 6.16 5.91
N TYR A 292 18.86 7.00 6.94
CA TYR A 292 20.01 7.53 7.69
C TYR A 292 19.79 7.42 9.20
N PRO A 293 20.84 7.21 10.02
CA PRO A 293 22.27 7.16 9.66
C PRO A 293 22.81 5.81 9.21
N ALA A 294 21.97 4.78 9.15
CA ALA A 294 22.45 3.40 9.08
C ALA A 294 21.87 2.56 7.91
N ASN A 295 21.39 3.21 6.84
CA ASN A 295 20.93 2.53 5.61
C ASN A 295 19.95 1.39 5.91
N HIS A 296 18.90 1.67 6.68
CA HIS A 296 17.97 0.63 7.07
C HIS A 296 17.06 0.23 5.91
N ARG A 297 16.63 -1.03 5.94
CA ARG A 297 15.98 -1.70 4.81
C ARG A 297 14.57 -2.15 5.14
N HIS A 298 14.07 -1.90 6.36
CA HIS A 298 12.83 -2.47 6.88
C HIS A 298 11.80 -1.39 7.15
N ALA A 299 10.62 -1.58 6.55
CA ALA A 299 9.41 -0.83 6.82
C ALA A 299 8.31 -1.75 7.34
N TRP A 300 7.50 -1.26 8.25
CA TRP A 300 6.27 -1.91 8.71
C TRP A 300 5.08 -0.98 8.51
N ALA A 301 3.95 -1.54 8.08
CA ALA A 301 2.69 -0.85 7.95
C ALA A 301 1.56 -1.66 8.59
N GLN A 302 0.71 -0.98 9.36
CA GLN A 302 -0.47 -1.56 9.99
C GLN A 302 -1.60 -1.74 8.97
N MET A 303 -2.10 -2.97 8.85
CA MET A 303 -3.15 -3.34 7.93
C MET A 303 -4.55 -3.35 8.56
N VAL A 304 -4.62 -3.41 9.89
CA VAL A 304 -5.87 -3.52 10.64
C VAL A 304 -6.28 -2.19 11.28
N PRO A 305 -7.58 -1.97 11.53
CA PRO A 305 -8.01 -0.80 12.26
C PRO A 305 -7.42 -0.75 13.67
N ASP A 306 -7.20 0.46 14.18
CA ASP A 306 -6.89 0.69 15.59
C ASP A 306 -8.15 1.03 16.39
N ASP A 307 -8.01 1.15 17.71
CA ASP A 307 -9.08 1.58 18.61
C ASP A 307 -9.27 3.10 18.66
N LEU A 308 -8.45 3.88 17.96
CA LEU A 308 -8.50 5.34 17.96
C LEU A 308 -9.30 5.85 16.75
N TRP A 309 -8.70 5.83 15.57
CA TRP A 309 -9.25 6.48 14.36
C TRP A 309 -8.85 5.79 13.05
N TYR A 310 -7.82 4.94 13.02
CA TYR A 310 -7.40 4.26 11.81
C TYR A 310 -8.39 3.14 11.46
N GLN A 311 -8.98 3.21 10.26
CA GLN A 311 -10.07 2.31 9.86
C GLN A 311 -9.57 1.07 9.10
N GLY A 312 -8.29 0.99 8.75
CA GLY A 312 -7.72 -0.14 7.99
C GLY A 312 -8.38 -0.35 6.62
N THR A 313 -8.82 0.73 5.96
CA THR A 313 -9.38 0.75 4.61
C THR A 313 -8.31 0.43 3.55
N THR A 314 -8.72 0.14 2.31
CA THR A 314 -7.78 -0.04 1.20
C THR A 314 -6.88 1.18 1.00
N HIS A 315 -7.45 2.38 1.06
CA HIS A 315 -6.70 3.63 0.92
C HIS A 315 -5.69 3.83 2.05
N GLY A 316 -6.09 3.62 3.31
CA GLY A 316 -5.20 3.73 4.46
C GLY A 316 -4.02 2.76 4.38
N ARG A 317 -4.26 1.50 4.04
CA ARG A 317 -3.21 0.48 3.89
C ARG A 317 -2.19 0.86 2.82
N ARG A 318 -2.64 1.35 1.67
CA ARG A 318 -1.79 1.86 0.59
C ARG A 318 -0.97 3.07 1.07
N CYS A 319 -1.63 4.07 1.65
CA CYS A 319 -0.99 5.30 2.11
C CYS A 319 0.11 5.03 3.14
N VAL A 320 -0.18 4.25 4.19
CA VAL A 320 0.79 3.92 5.24
C VAL A 320 1.97 3.14 4.67
N SER A 321 1.73 2.16 3.79
CA SER A 321 2.82 1.37 3.20
C SER A 321 3.75 2.21 2.33
N ILE A 322 3.19 3.08 1.49
CA ILE A 322 3.96 3.95 0.59
C ILE A 322 4.72 5.02 1.39
N HIS A 323 4.10 5.54 2.45
CA HIS A 323 4.74 6.45 3.41
C HIS A 323 6.04 5.85 3.95
N GLU A 324 5.95 4.65 4.51
CA GLU A 324 7.09 3.99 5.15
C GLU A 324 8.15 3.54 4.16
N LEU A 325 7.75 3.11 2.97
CA LEU A 325 8.67 2.88 1.86
C LEU A 325 9.40 4.17 1.48
N GLY A 326 8.71 5.31 1.43
CA GLY A 326 9.31 6.62 1.17
C GLY A 326 10.44 6.96 2.15
N HIS A 327 10.25 6.67 3.45
CA HIS A 327 11.28 6.91 4.46
C HIS A 327 12.58 6.12 4.23
N LEU A 328 12.51 4.96 3.58
CA LEU A 328 13.69 4.18 3.16
C LEU A 328 14.47 4.87 2.03
N PHE A 329 13.89 5.87 1.36
CA PHE A 329 14.53 6.74 0.36
C PHE A 329 14.81 8.16 0.89
N ASP A 330 14.78 8.34 2.21
CA ASP A 330 15.04 9.62 2.89
C ASP A 330 13.99 10.72 2.64
N THR A 331 12.74 10.35 2.41
CA THR A 331 11.68 11.36 2.47
C THR A 331 11.49 11.83 3.92
N GLY A 332 11.02 13.06 4.08
CA GLY A 332 10.65 13.61 5.38
C GLY A 332 9.18 14.02 5.43
N HIS A 333 8.75 14.27 6.66
CA HIS A 333 7.43 14.82 6.98
C HIS A 333 7.29 16.28 6.55
N GLN A 334 6.15 16.89 6.87
CA GLN A 334 5.87 18.28 6.55
C GLN A 334 6.79 19.27 7.26
N ASP A 335 7.29 18.92 8.44
CA ASP A 335 8.12 19.81 9.25
C ASP A 335 9.60 19.53 9.03
N LEU A 336 10.44 20.54 9.25
CA LEU A 336 11.89 20.34 9.22
C LEU A 336 12.30 19.36 10.32
N ASP A 337 12.87 18.24 9.91
CA ASP A 337 13.47 17.26 10.80
C ASP A 337 14.64 17.91 11.55
N GLN A 338 14.48 18.03 12.87
CA GLN A 338 15.46 18.67 13.75
C GLN A 338 16.76 17.86 13.88
N ASN A 339 16.68 16.54 13.68
CA ASN A 339 17.83 15.64 13.74
C ASN A 339 18.54 15.53 12.39
N ARG A 340 17.85 15.87 11.30
CA ARG A 340 18.42 15.87 9.94
C ARG A 340 17.84 17.00 9.08
N THR A 341 18.50 18.15 9.14
CA THR A 341 18.08 19.38 8.44
C THR A 341 18.54 19.47 6.98
N THR A 342 19.34 18.52 6.48
CA THR A 342 19.88 18.53 5.12
C THR A 342 19.62 17.21 4.38
N PRO A 343 19.11 17.24 3.13
CA PRO A 343 18.57 18.43 2.46
C PRO A 343 17.26 18.91 3.10
N SER A 344 17.06 20.22 3.21
CA SER A 344 15.90 20.82 3.89
C SER A 344 14.59 20.66 3.12
N TYR A 345 14.66 20.40 1.80
CA TYR A 345 13.48 20.29 0.94
C TYR A 345 12.77 18.93 0.98
N ARG A 346 13.32 17.92 1.66
CA ARG A 346 12.75 16.56 1.72
C ARG A 346 11.48 16.53 2.59
N ARG A 347 10.44 17.26 2.19
CA ARG A 347 9.28 17.53 3.05
C ARG A 347 7.98 17.26 2.34
N ALA A 348 7.04 16.70 3.10
CA ALA A 348 5.67 16.53 2.67
C ALA A 348 4.99 17.89 2.45
N CYS A 349 4.03 17.95 1.54
CA CYS A 349 3.27 19.16 1.23
C CYS A 349 1.78 18.98 1.51
N GLN A 350 1.11 20.10 1.79
CA GLN A 350 -0.34 20.20 1.79
C GLN A 350 -0.77 21.22 0.72
N TRP A 351 -1.78 20.87 -0.08
CA TRP A 351 -2.40 21.76 -1.06
C TRP A 351 -3.93 21.68 -0.99
N PHE A 352 -4.62 22.38 -1.90
CA PHE A 352 -6.08 22.46 -1.94
C PHE A 352 -6.61 22.16 -3.34
N ASP A 353 -7.47 21.15 -3.46
CA ASP A 353 -8.20 20.85 -4.70
C ASP A 353 -9.48 20.01 -4.46
N PRO A 354 -10.68 20.61 -4.46
CA PRO A 354 -11.02 21.86 -3.77
C PRO A 354 -10.95 21.74 -2.23
N LEU A 355 -10.72 20.53 -1.71
CA LEU A 355 -10.53 20.25 -0.29
C LEU A 355 -9.02 20.11 0.03
N PRO A 356 -8.61 20.24 1.31
CA PRO A 356 -7.24 19.98 1.69
C PRO A 356 -6.78 18.59 1.23
N LYS A 357 -5.59 18.53 0.63
CA LYS A 357 -4.91 17.30 0.25
C LYS A 357 -3.49 17.31 0.82
N ILE A 358 -3.00 16.14 1.22
CA ILE A 358 -1.65 15.98 1.77
C ILE A 358 -0.91 14.88 1.02
N SER A 359 0.38 15.11 0.77
CA SER A 359 1.27 14.12 0.15
C SER A 359 1.50 12.95 1.10
N VAL A 360 1.82 11.78 0.55
CA VAL A 360 1.85 10.49 1.27
C VAL A 360 2.77 10.44 2.49
N THR A 361 3.86 11.21 2.51
CA THR A 361 4.81 11.24 3.63
C THR A 361 4.45 12.27 4.71
N TYR A 362 3.24 12.83 4.71
CA TYR A 362 2.77 13.67 5.81
C TYR A 362 2.68 12.84 7.08
N SER A 363 2.96 13.41 8.26
CA SER A 363 3.05 12.65 9.52
C SER A 363 1.72 12.04 10.00
N PHE A 364 0.62 12.29 9.30
CA PHE A 364 -0.70 11.78 9.66
C PHE A 364 -1.51 11.36 8.44
N PHE A 365 -2.46 10.48 8.69
CA PHE A 365 -3.41 9.97 7.72
C PHE A 365 -4.83 10.47 8.03
N ASN A 366 -5.55 10.85 6.99
CA ASN A 366 -6.97 11.12 7.02
C ASN A 366 -7.60 10.72 5.68
N GLU A 367 -8.67 9.94 5.71
CA GLU A 367 -9.28 9.38 4.50
C GLU A 367 -9.59 10.39 3.39
N ALA A 368 -10.08 11.57 3.77
CA ALA A 368 -10.50 12.60 2.82
C ALA A 368 -9.33 13.43 2.27
N MET A 369 -8.26 13.57 3.07
CA MET A 369 -7.14 14.47 2.77
C MET A 369 -5.92 13.74 2.20
N SER A 370 -5.62 12.54 2.70
CA SER A 370 -4.44 11.79 2.31
C SER A 370 -4.48 11.40 0.84
N THR A 371 -3.31 11.35 0.24
CA THR A 371 -3.06 10.85 -1.11
C THR A 371 -1.90 9.87 -1.05
N THR A 372 -1.72 9.09 -2.11
CA THR A 372 -0.54 8.21 -2.28
C THR A 372 0.64 8.94 -2.94
N GLU A 373 0.49 10.23 -3.28
CA GLU A 373 1.47 11.00 -4.05
C GLU A 373 2.58 11.60 -3.16
N PHE A 374 3.84 11.50 -3.63
CA PHE A 374 4.96 12.27 -3.05
C PHE A 374 4.94 13.73 -3.52
N SER A 375 5.29 14.66 -2.62
CA SER A 375 5.47 16.09 -2.95
C SER A 375 6.57 16.30 -3.98
N SER A 376 6.37 17.26 -4.89
CA SER A 376 7.32 17.62 -5.94
C SER A 376 7.26 19.12 -6.22
N ASP A 377 8.41 19.72 -6.56
CA ASP A 377 8.44 21.15 -6.91
C ASP A 377 7.72 21.46 -8.24
N ASN A 378 7.39 20.42 -9.02
CA ASN A 378 6.68 20.54 -10.30
C ASN A 378 5.15 20.43 -10.14
N TYR A 379 4.66 19.85 -9.05
CA TYR A 379 3.23 19.67 -8.75
C TYR A 379 3.05 19.38 -7.26
N HIS A 380 2.02 19.98 -6.64
CA HIS A 380 1.63 19.70 -5.25
C HIS A 380 2.81 19.74 -4.25
N GLY A 381 3.73 20.68 -4.46
CA GLY A 381 4.92 20.95 -3.67
C GLY A 381 5.57 22.27 -4.06
N ASP A 382 6.74 22.56 -3.51
CA ASP A 382 7.56 23.73 -3.85
C ASP A 382 9.05 23.43 -3.59
N ALA A 383 9.91 24.45 -3.74
CA ALA A 383 11.36 24.30 -3.57
C ALA A 383 11.80 23.80 -2.16
N ASP A 384 10.93 23.89 -1.16
CA ASP A 384 11.14 23.41 0.21
C ASP A 384 10.34 22.12 0.52
N HIS A 385 9.54 21.61 -0.42
CA HIS A 385 8.69 20.42 -0.26
C HIS A 385 8.73 19.55 -1.53
N ASP A 386 9.79 18.76 -1.66
CA ASP A 386 10.13 17.97 -2.84
C ASP A 386 10.72 16.60 -2.44
N ASN A 387 9.86 15.71 -1.97
CA ASN A 387 10.24 14.33 -1.64
C ASN A 387 10.51 13.48 -2.89
N ALA A 388 9.82 13.75 -4.01
CA ALA A 388 10.05 13.08 -5.28
C ALA A 388 11.51 13.22 -5.75
N ARG A 389 12.06 14.44 -5.72
CA ARG A 389 13.48 14.66 -6.00
C ARG A 389 14.37 13.92 -5.02
N ARG A 390 14.03 13.87 -3.72
CA ARG A 390 14.90 13.20 -2.75
C ARG A 390 14.99 11.71 -3.05
N ILE A 391 13.87 11.06 -3.39
CA ILE A 391 13.84 9.66 -3.82
C ILE A 391 14.73 9.47 -5.06
N ARG A 392 14.61 10.35 -6.07
CA ARG A 392 15.46 10.29 -7.28
C ARG A 392 16.96 10.39 -6.96
N GLU A 393 17.34 11.14 -5.93
CA GLU A 393 18.74 11.32 -5.53
C GLU A 393 19.30 10.15 -4.72
N THR A 394 18.46 9.42 -3.98
CA THR A 394 18.86 8.29 -3.12
C THR A 394 18.69 6.94 -3.80
N LYS A 395 17.90 6.83 -4.87
CA LYS A 395 17.50 5.55 -5.49
C LYS A 395 18.66 4.61 -5.81
N TRP A 396 19.78 5.12 -6.28
CA TRP A 396 20.95 4.29 -6.61
C TRP A 396 21.68 3.80 -5.37
N THR A 397 21.65 4.54 -4.26
CA THR A 397 22.16 4.00 -2.99
C THR A 397 21.28 2.85 -2.52
N VAL A 398 19.96 3.05 -2.57
CA VAL A 398 18.98 2.04 -2.13
C VAL A 398 19.04 0.78 -3.00
N ALA A 399 19.13 0.91 -4.33
CA ALA A 399 19.23 -0.19 -5.29
C ALA A 399 20.53 -1.02 -5.18
N ASN A 400 21.48 -0.61 -4.34
CA ASN A 400 22.74 -1.31 -4.13
C ASN A 400 22.85 -1.92 -2.71
N TYR A 401 21.76 -1.97 -1.94
CA TYR A 401 21.80 -2.51 -0.58
C TYR A 401 22.05 -4.02 -0.54
N HIS A 402 21.64 -4.77 -1.57
CA HIS A 402 21.87 -6.22 -1.66
C HIS A 402 23.05 -6.64 -2.57
N SER A 403 23.94 -5.70 -2.92
CA SER A 403 25.03 -5.92 -3.91
C SER A 403 26.25 -6.69 -3.40
#